data_AF-A0A1E1WAK6-F1
#
_entry.id   AF-A0A1E1WAK6-F1
#
_cell.length_a   1.000
_cell.length_b   1.000
_cell.length_c   1.000
_cell.angle_alpha   90.00
_cell.angle_beta   90.00
_cell.angle_gamma   90.00
#
_symmetry.space_group_name_H-M   'P 1'
#
loop_
_entity.id
_entity.type
_entity.pdbx_description
1 polymer ?
#
loop_
_entity_poly.entity_id
_entity_poly.type
_entity_poly.pdbx_seq_one_letter_code
_entity_poly.pdbx_strand_id
1 'polypeptide(L)'
;LIYLVMYICIIIFFSICMCGLLATMDEKIPYFTLADSIIGNNPGMGHRPLVYEEGALIWYNADNATQVQKYVDNIDQFLAPYHNKSMLITQGENQRECGTVKPPRA
;
A
#
# COMPACT_ATOMS: atom_id res chain seq x y z
N LEU A 1 -10.04 15.98 38.78
CA LEU A 1 -8.64 16.47 38.86
C LEU A 1 -7.63 15.33 38.90
N ILE A 2 -7.68 14.43 39.90
CA ILE A 2 -6.71 13.32 40.06
C ILE A 2 -6.63 12.41 38.82
N TYR A 3 -7.76 11.92 38.31
CA TYR A 3 -7.78 11.09 37.09
C TYR A 3 -7.24 11.83 35.86
N LEU A 4 -7.49 13.13 35.75
CA LEU A 4 -6.98 13.94 34.64
C LEU A 4 -5.45 13.98 34.67
N VAL A 5 -4.85 14.27 35.83
CA VAL A 5 -3.39 14.29 36.00
C VAL A 5 -2.78 12.90 35.77
N MET A 6 -3.41 11.85 36.30
CA MET A 6 -2.98 10.46 36.11
C MET A 6 -2.94 10.07 34.62
N TYR A 7 -3.99 10.37 33.86
CA TYR A 7 -4.03 10.04 32.43
C TYR A 7 -3.03 10.86 31.61
N ILE A 8 -2.79 12.13 31.96
CA ILE A 8 -1.73 12.93 31.32
C ILE A 8 -0.36 12.27 31.54
N CYS A 9 -0.04 11.83 32.75
CA CYS A 9 1.23 11.16 33.03
C CYS A 9 1.38 9.85 32.23
N ILE A 10 0.30 9.06 32.12
CA ILE A 10 0.32 7.81 31.33
C ILE A 10 0.54 8.11 29.84
N ILE A 11 -0.15 9.11 29.29
CA ILE A 11 0.02 9.51 27.88
C ILE A 11 1.47 9.95 27.63
N ILE A 12 2.03 10.79 28.50
CA ILE A 12 3.43 11.24 28.36
C ILE A 12 4.40 10.06 28.41
N PHE A 13 4.23 9.16 29.38
CA PHE A 13 5.08 7.98 29.50
C PHE A 13 5.00 7.09 28.25
N PHE A 14 3.78 6.80 27.79
CA PHE A 14 3.56 6.03 26.56
C PHE A 14 4.19 6.71 25.34
N SER A 15 4.03 8.03 25.19
CA SER A 15 4.63 8.80 24.10
C SER A 15 6.15 8.73 24.13
N ILE A 16 6.79 8.84 25.29
CA ILE A 16 8.26 8.71 25.43
C ILE A 16 8.72 7.31 25.00
N CYS A 17 8.00 6.25 25.41
CA CYS A 17 8.30 4.89 24.98
C CYS A 17 8.17 4.73 23.46
N MET A 18 7.13 5.32 22.85
CA MET A 18 6.96 5.31 21.39
C MET A 18 8.06 6.11 20.68
N CYS A 19 8.49 7.25 21.22
CA CYS A 19 9.62 8.00 20.68
C CYS A 19 10.92 7.17 20.74
N GLY A 20 11.17 6.47 21.84
CA GLY A 20 12.32 5.57 21.97
C GLY A 20 12.28 4.44 20.93
N LEU A 21 11.11 3.84 20.71
CA LEU A 21 10.93 2.82 19.68
C LEU A 21 11.20 3.39 18.27
N LEU A 22 10.59 4.51 17.92
CA LEU A 22 10.77 5.15 16.61
C LEU A 22 12.22 5.57 16.35
N ALA A 23 12.96 6.00 17.39
CA ALA A 23 14.38 6.35 17.28
C ALA A 23 15.29 5.16 16.93
N THR A 24 14.80 3.92 17.12
CA THR A 24 15.54 2.69 16.77
C THR A 24 15.20 2.14 15.39
N MET A 25 14.20 2.71 14.70
CA MET A 25 13.76 2.24 13.38
C MET A 25 14.36 3.10 12.27
N ASP A 26 14.74 2.46 11.17
CA ASP A 26 15.15 3.14 9.94
C ASP A 26 13.89 3.66 9.20
N GLU A 27 13.93 4.89 8.71
CA GLU A 27 12.84 5.50 7.94
C GLU A 27 12.72 4.95 6.52
N LYS A 28 13.77 4.30 6.00
CA LYS A 28 13.85 3.83 4.61
C LYS A 28 13.53 2.36 4.45
N ILE A 29 13.78 1.55 5.48
CA ILE A 29 13.61 0.10 5.45
C ILE A 29 12.93 -0.41 6.72
N PRO A 30 11.99 -1.36 6.61
CA PRO A 30 11.36 -1.94 7.79
C PRO A 30 12.36 -2.81 8.58
N TYR A 31 12.18 -2.88 9.89
CA TYR A 31 13.09 -3.60 10.79
C TYR A 31 13.15 -5.11 10.51
N PHE A 32 12.01 -5.74 10.17
CA PHE A 32 11.94 -7.16 9.81
C PHE A 32 11.71 -7.31 8.30
N THR A 33 12.59 -8.02 7.61
CA THR A 33 12.50 -8.29 6.17
C THR A 33 12.77 -9.76 5.87
N LEU A 34 12.27 -10.24 4.73
CA LEU A 34 12.52 -11.61 4.22
C LEU A 34 12.22 -12.67 5.30
N ALA A 35 13.21 -13.48 5.68
CA ALA A 35 13.08 -14.61 6.58
C ALA A 35 12.77 -14.20 8.02
N ASP A 36 13.14 -12.97 8.39
CA ASP A 36 12.84 -12.41 9.70
C ASP A 36 11.40 -11.85 9.76
N SER A 37 10.71 -11.79 8.62
CA SER A 37 9.33 -11.34 8.52
C SER A 37 8.35 -12.52 8.46
N ILE A 38 7.11 -12.28 8.90
CA ILE A 38 6.02 -13.28 8.86
C ILE A 38 5.68 -13.71 7.41
N ILE A 39 5.88 -12.83 6.43
CA ILE A 39 5.58 -13.09 5.01
C ILE A 39 6.65 -14.02 4.38
N GLY A 40 7.85 -14.04 4.94
CA GLY A 40 8.98 -14.81 4.42
C GLY A 40 9.61 -14.22 3.16
N ASN A 41 10.37 -15.05 2.44
CA ASN A 41 11.14 -14.63 1.25
C ASN A 41 10.36 -14.72 -0.06
N ASN A 42 9.09 -15.16 -0.03
CA ASN A 42 8.30 -15.40 -1.22
C ASN A 42 7.34 -14.24 -1.45
N PRO A 43 7.50 -13.45 -2.54
CA PRO A 43 6.62 -12.33 -2.81
C PRO A 43 5.20 -12.82 -3.09
N GLY A 44 4.21 -12.17 -2.49
CA GLY A 44 2.80 -12.41 -2.79
C GLY A 44 2.41 -11.91 -4.19
N MET A 45 1.42 -12.56 -4.80
CA MET A 45 0.82 -12.14 -6.06
C MET A 45 -0.64 -11.74 -5.82
N GLY A 46 -0.98 -10.52 -6.21
CA GLY A 46 -2.37 -10.04 -6.23
C GLY A 46 -2.80 -9.69 -7.65
N HIS A 47 -4.09 -9.79 -7.93
CA HIS A 47 -4.71 -9.30 -9.17
C HIS A 47 -5.64 -8.12 -8.88
N ARG A 48 -5.95 -7.31 -9.91
CA ARG A 48 -6.98 -6.26 -9.85
C ARG A 48 -8.17 -6.80 -10.64
N PRO A 49 -9.30 -7.14 -9.99
CA PRO A 49 -10.32 -6.16 -9.56
C PRO A 49 -10.91 -6.45 -8.16
N LEU A 50 -11.32 -5.45 -7.36
CA LEU A 50 -12.04 -5.70 -6.10
C LEU A 50 -13.12 -4.68 -5.77
N VAL A 51 -14.38 -5.13 -5.71
CA VAL A 51 -15.55 -4.33 -5.33
C VAL A 51 -16.48 -5.22 -4.47
N TYR A 52 -16.24 -5.20 -3.15
CA TYR A 52 -16.51 -6.31 -2.22
C TYR A 52 -17.98 -6.61 -1.86
N GLU A 53 -18.31 -7.92 -1.88
CA GLU A 53 -18.89 -8.73 -0.76
C GLU A 53 -18.49 -10.23 -0.84
N GLU A 54 -17.80 -10.72 -1.90
CA GLU A 54 -17.54 -12.17 -2.07
C GLU A 54 -16.04 -12.54 -2.31
N GLY A 55 -15.13 -11.99 -1.50
CA GLY A 55 -13.72 -12.43 -1.51
C GLY A 55 -13.00 -12.17 -2.85
N ALA A 56 -12.36 -13.22 -3.41
CA ALA A 56 -11.58 -13.14 -4.67
C ALA A 56 -12.43 -13.40 -5.94
N LEU A 57 -13.76 -13.42 -5.83
CA LEU A 57 -14.65 -13.70 -6.95
C LEU A 57 -14.89 -12.45 -7.81
N ILE A 58 -14.78 -12.62 -9.13
CA ILE A 58 -15.22 -11.64 -10.12
C ILE A 58 -16.52 -12.18 -10.71
N TRP A 59 -17.64 -11.62 -10.29
CA TRP A 59 -18.96 -12.04 -10.73
C TRP A 59 -19.73 -10.89 -11.35
N TYR A 60 -20.19 -11.07 -12.59
CA TYR A 60 -21.08 -10.16 -13.31
C TYR A 60 -21.80 -10.89 -14.45
N ASN A 61 -22.91 -10.32 -14.90
CA ASN A 61 -23.58 -10.67 -16.14
C ASN A 61 -23.08 -9.74 -17.26
N ALA A 62 -22.61 -10.32 -18.38
CA ALA A 62 -22.09 -9.58 -19.53
C ALA A 62 -23.13 -8.69 -20.20
N ASP A 63 -24.41 -9.07 -20.16
CA ASP A 63 -25.52 -8.26 -20.71
C ASP A 63 -25.87 -7.07 -19.79
N ASN A 64 -25.43 -7.11 -18.52
CA ASN A 64 -25.68 -6.04 -17.58
C ASN A 64 -24.50 -5.05 -17.54
N ALA A 65 -24.63 -3.98 -18.32
CA ALA A 65 -23.63 -2.92 -18.42
C ALA A 65 -23.21 -2.35 -17.05
N THR A 66 -24.12 -2.22 -16.08
CA THR A 66 -23.80 -1.66 -14.76
C THR A 66 -22.90 -2.57 -13.93
N GLN A 67 -23.04 -3.90 -14.07
CA GLN A 67 -22.19 -4.87 -13.35
C GLN A 67 -20.78 -4.93 -13.95
N VAL A 68 -20.67 -4.81 -15.27
CA VAL A 68 -19.38 -4.71 -15.97
C VAL A 68 -18.68 -3.40 -15.62
N GLN A 69 -19.41 -2.28 -15.70
CA GLN A 69 -18.86 -0.94 -15.49
C GLN A 69 -18.18 -0.80 -14.13
N LYS A 70 -18.76 -1.41 -13.09
CA LYS A 70 -18.18 -1.46 -11.74
C LYS A 70 -16.73 -1.97 -11.71
N TYR A 71 -16.41 -3.01 -12.49
CA TYR A 71 -15.06 -3.56 -12.56
C TYR A 71 -14.17 -2.74 -13.49
N VAL A 72 -14.71 -2.25 -14.61
CA VAL A 72 -14.00 -1.40 -15.57
C VAL A 72 -13.53 -0.11 -14.89
N ASP A 73 -14.42 0.59 -14.18
CA ASP A 73 -14.10 1.83 -13.47
C ASP A 73 -12.98 1.62 -12.42
N ASN A 74 -12.99 0.48 -11.74
CA ASN A 74 -11.95 0.13 -10.76
C ASN A 74 -10.58 -0.04 -11.43
N ILE A 75 -10.55 -0.69 -12.60
CA ILE A 75 -9.34 -0.90 -13.38
C ILE A 75 -8.86 0.44 -13.96
N ASP A 76 -9.76 1.24 -14.53
CA ASP A 76 -9.44 2.54 -15.13
C ASP A 76 -8.90 3.51 -14.07
N GLN A 77 -9.48 3.53 -12.87
CA GLN A 77 -8.96 4.32 -11.75
C GLN A 77 -7.55 3.88 -11.35
N PHE A 78 -7.28 2.58 -11.33
CA PHE A 78 -5.95 2.05 -11.02
C PHE A 78 -4.92 2.41 -12.10
N LEU A 79 -5.32 2.38 -13.38
CA LEU A 79 -4.46 2.65 -14.52
C LEU A 79 -4.29 4.15 -14.81
N ALA A 80 -5.16 5.03 -14.31
CA ALA A 80 -5.13 6.47 -14.60
C ALA A 80 -3.73 7.12 -14.40
N PRO A 81 -2.97 6.84 -13.32
CA PRO A 81 -1.62 7.40 -13.14
C PRO A 81 -0.57 6.85 -14.11
N TYR A 82 -0.83 5.70 -14.75
CA TYR A 82 0.05 5.13 -15.77
C TYR A 82 -0.15 5.79 -17.13
N HIS A 83 -1.36 6.30 -17.40
CA HIS A 83 -1.66 7.05 -18.63
C HIS A 83 -1.33 8.53 -18.51
N ASN A 84 -1.57 9.12 -17.33
CA ASN A 84 -1.34 10.53 -17.09
C ASN A 84 -0.30 10.74 -15.98
N LYS A 85 0.92 11.11 -16.41
CA LYS A 85 2.03 11.36 -15.49
C LYS A 85 1.76 12.48 -14.50
N SER A 86 0.87 13.44 -14.81
CA SER A 86 0.54 14.53 -13.88
C SER A 86 -0.18 14.03 -12.62
N MET A 87 -0.74 12.83 -12.64
CA MET A 87 -1.37 12.20 -11.47
C MET A 87 -0.35 11.53 -10.52
N LEU A 88 0.92 11.45 -10.90
CA LEU A 88 1.99 10.94 -10.03
C LEU A 88 2.43 12.03 -9.04
N ILE A 89 2.81 11.63 -7.82
CA ILE A 89 3.23 12.54 -6.74
C ILE A 89 4.33 13.52 -7.20
N THR A 90 5.27 13.05 -8.03
CA THR A 90 6.37 13.85 -8.59
C THR A 90 6.20 14.14 -10.08
N GLN A 91 4.99 14.03 -10.61
CA GLN A 91 4.65 14.31 -12.02
C GLN A 91 5.53 13.57 -13.06
N GLY A 92 6.17 12.47 -12.65
CA GLY A 92 7.06 11.69 -13.50
C GLY A 92 8.54 12.11 -13.48
N GLU A 93 8.96 13.08 -12.65
CA GLU A 93 10.36 13.53 -12.57
C GLU A 93 11.35 12.40 -12.22
N ASN A 94 10.90 11.44 -11.41
CA ASN A 94 11.72 10.30 -10.98
C ASN A 94 11.61 9.07 -11.91
N GLN A 95 10.96 9.19 -13.07
CA GLN A 95 10.86 8.09 -14.03
C GLN A 95 12.11 8.03 -14.92
N ARG A 96 12.60 6.82 -15.17
CA ARG A 96 13.70 6.56 -16.10
C ARG A 96 13.21 5.62 -17.19
N GLU A 97 13.68 5.85 -18.42
CA GLU A 97 13.42 4.94 -19.53
C GLU A 97 14.23 3.66 -19.34
N CYS A 98 13.54 2.60 -18.94
CA CYS A 98 14.08 1.25 -18.94
C CYS A 98 13.74 0.68 -20.31
N GLY A 99 14.73 0.54 -21.21
CA GLY A 99 14.54 0.03 -22.57
C GLY A 99 13.94 -1.40 -22.61
N THR A 100 13.88 -2.00 -23.79
CA THR A 100 13.23 -3.32 -23.98
C THR A 100 13.95 -4.50 -23.31
N VAL A 101 15.21 -4.30 -22.89
CA VAL A 101 16.03 -5.34 -22.25
C VAL A 101 15.80 -5.29 -20.74
N LYS A 102 15.37 -6.41 -20.15
CA LYS A 102 15.27 -6.54 -18.69
C LYS A 102 16.63 -6.27 -18.05
N PRO A 103 16.70 -5.50 -16.95
CA PRO A 103 17.95 -5.32 -16.23
C PRO A 103 18.49 -6.68 -15.76
N PRO A 104 19.82 -6.86 -15.70
CA PRO A 104 20.42 -8.07 -15.17
C PRO A 104 19.92 -8.28 -13.73
N ARG A 105 19.46 -9.49 -13.42
CA ARG A 105 19.11 -9.85 -12.03
C ARG A 105 20.41 -9.85 -11.23
N ALA A 106 20.50 -8.98 -10.23
CA ALA A 106 21.53 -9.04 -9.20
C ALA A 106 21.26 -10.22 -8.26
#